data_AF-D4KC57-F1
#
_entry.id   AF-D4KC57-F1
#
_cell.length_a   1.000
_cell.length_b   1.000
_cell.length_c   1.000
_cell.angle_alpha   90.00
_cell.angle_beta   90.00
_cell.angle_gamma   90.00
#
_symmetry.space_group_name_H-M   'P 1'
#
loop_
_entity.id
_entity.type
_entity.pdbx_description
1 polymer ?
#
loop_
_entity_poly.entity_id
_entity_poly.type
_entity_poly.pdbx_seq_one_letter_code
_entity_poly.pdbx_strand_id
1 'polypeptide(L)' 'MIEITKSEAKAVRKVFPHACIAKTRHKRYLEESARYLELLPFNIAAVEMLKQMQCNARY' A
#
# COMPACT_ATOMS: atom_id res chain seq x y z
N MET A 1 2.47 7.81 3.45
CA MET A 1 1.57 7.21 2.44
C MET A 1 2.40 6.82 1.23
N ILE A 2 2.13 5.67 0.62
CA ILE A 2 2.88 5.19 -0.56
C ILE A 2 2.17 5.51 -1.87
N GLU A 3 2.93 5.86 -2.91
CA GLU A 3 2.38 6.05 -4.26
C GLU A 3 2.06 4.71 -4.90
N ILE A 4 0.85 4.60 -5.45
CA ILE A 4 0.35 3.39 -6.11
C ILE A 4 -0.27 3.71 -7.48
N THR A 5 -0.25 2.72 -8.34
CA THR A 5 -0.88 2.77 -9.66
C THR A 5 -2.40 2.58 -9.58
N LYS A 6 -3.09 2.82 -10.69
CA LYS A 6 -4.56 2.61 -10.79
C LYS A 6 -4.93 1.13 -10.69
N SER A 7 -4.11 0.24 -11.22
CA SER A 7 -4.31 -1.23 -11.15
C SER A 7 -4.15 -1.72 -9.72
N GLU A 8 -3.09 -1.29 -9.03
CA GLU A 8 -2.85 -1.59 -7.63
C GLU A 8 -3.98 -1.09 -6.73
N ALA A 9 -4.45 0.15 -6.94
CA ALA A 9 -5.60 0.69 -6.22
C ALA A 9 -6.88 -0.18 -6.41
N LYS A 10 -7.07 -0.76 -7.60
CA LYS A 10 -8.18 -1.69 -7.85
C LYS A 10 -7.97 -3.04 -7.15
N ALA A 11 -6.75 -3.57 -7.17
CA ALA A 11 -6.42 -4.82 -6.49
C ALA A 11 -6.67 -4.71 -4.98
N VAL A 12 -6.19 -3.62 -4.37
CA VAL A 12 -6.43 -3.33 -2.94
C VAL A 12 -7.92 -3.21 -2.65
N ARG A 13 -8.70 -2.46 -3.45
CA ARG A 13 -10.15 -2.32 -3.23
C ARG A 13 -10.95 -3.59 -3.45
N LYS A 14 -10.43 -4.56 -4.22
CA LYS A 14 -11.08 -5.86 -4.40
C LYS A 14 -11.07 -6.67 -3.10
N VAL A 15 -10.02 -6.53 -2.31
CA VAL A 15 -9.85 -7.23 -1.01
C VAL A 15 -10.35 -6.37 0.15
N PHE A 16 -10.06 -5.07 0.13
CA PHE A 16 -10.43 -4.09 1.15
C PHE A 16 -11.25 -2.96 0.51
N PRO A 17 -12.58 -3.12 0.36
CA PRO A 17 -13.44 -2.12 -0.30
C PRO A 17 -13.37 -0.72 0.31
N HIS A 18 -13.12 -0.66 1.62
CA HIS A 18 -13.05 0.56 2.41
C HIS A 18 -11.63 1.14 2.55
N ALA A 19 -10.64 0.62 1.79
CA ALA A 19 -9.28 1.13 1.86
C ALA A 19 -9.21 2.63 1.50
N CYS A 20 -8.59 3.41 2.39
CA CYS A 20 -8.38 4.84 2.20
C CYS A 20 -7.30 5.06 1.13
N ILE A 21 -7.72 5.56 -0.04
CA ILE A 21 -6.83 5.87 -1.15
C ILE A 21 -7.02 7.34 -1.50
N ALA A 22 -6.04 8.16 -1.13
CA ALA A 22 -5.98 9.55 -1.53
C ALA A 22 -5.68 9.64 -3.04
N LYS A 23 -6.29 10.61 -3.71
CA LYS A 23 -6.16 10.81 -5.15
C LYS A 23 -5.77 12.24 -5.43
N THR A 24 -4.78 12.42 -6.29
CA THR A 24 -4.48 13.72 -6.92
C THR A 24 -4.81 13.64 -8.40
N ARG A 25 -4.53 14.72 -9.16
CA ARG A 25 -4.81 14.80 -10.60
C ARG A 25 -4.20 13.65 -11.41
N HIS A 26 -3.01 13.18 -11.01
CA HIS A 26 -2.26 12.15 -11.75
C HIS A 26 -1.84 10.95 -10.90
N LYS A 27 -1.85 11.07 -9.56
CA LYS A 27 -1.28 10.08 -8.65
C LYS A 27 -2.32 9.54 -7.67
N ARG A 28 -2.04 8.39 -7.09
CA ARG A 28 -2.84 7.77 -6.03
C ARG A 28 -1.91 7.38 -4.90
N TYR A 29 -2.40 7.55 -3.67
CA TYR A 29 -1.63 7.28 -2.47
C TYR A 29 -2.44 6.38 -1.56
N LEU A 30 -1.78 5.36 -1.02
CA LEU A 30 -2.34 4.40 -0.08
C LEU A 30 -1.73 4.60 1.30
N GLU A 31 -2.54 4.34 2.32
CA GLU A 31 -2.09 4.35 3.70
C GLU A 31 -1.04 3.28 3.97
N GLU A 32 -0.12 3.59 4.89
CA GLU A 32 1.01 2.75 5.28
C GLU A 32 0.56 1.67 6.27
N SER A 33 -0.36 0.82 5.84
CA SER A 33 -0.87 -0.30 6.63
C SER A 33 -0.37 -1.61 6.07
N ALA A 34 0.26 -2.43 6.91
CA ALA A 34 0.84 -3.72 6.52
C ALA A 34 -0.13 -4.58 5.68
N ARG A 35 -1.42 -4.61 6.05
CA ARG A 35 -2.49 -5.35 5.34
C ARG A 35 -2.66 -4.92 3.89
N TYR A 36 -2.43 -3.64 3.59
CA TYR A 36 -2.56 -3.11 2.24
C TYR A 36 -1.27 -3.32 1.43
N LEU A 37 -0.11 -3.19 2.08
CA LEU A 37 1.20 -3.36 1.46
C LEU A 37 1.46 -4.80 1.02
N GLU A 38 0.95 -5.78 1.78
CA GLU A 38 1.01 -7.20 1.42
C GLU A 38 0.35 -7.51 0.06
N LEU A 39 -0.59 -6.67 -0.40
CA LEU A 39 -1.25 -6.82 -1.69
C LEU A 39 -0.46 -6.19 -2.85
N LEU A 40 0.67 -5.53 -2.57
CA LEU A 40 1.47 -4.77 -3.53
C LEU A 40 2.90 -5.32 -3.65
N PRO A 41 3.10 -6.60 -4.03
CA PRO A 41 4.40 -7.25 -4.00
C PRO A 41 5.41 -6.68 -5.02
N PHE A 42 4.94 -5.98 -6.04
CA PHE A 42 5.78 -5.39 -7.09
C PHE A 42 6.11 -3.91 -6.87
N ASN A 43 5.53 -3.29 -5.84
CA ASN A 43 5.80 -1.90 -5.50
C ASN A 43 6.97 -1.86 -4.51
N ILE A 44 8.13 -1.38 -4.97
CA ILE A 44 9.37 -1.37 -4.18
C ILE A 44 9.17 -0.62 -2.85
N ALA A 45 8.51 0.54 -2.88
CA ALA A 45 8.24 1.32 -1.68
C ALA A 45 7.34 0.55 -0.69
N ALA A 46 6.34 -0.19 -1.19
CA ALA A 46 5.49 -1.00 -0.34
C ALA A 46 6.26 -2.16 0.32
N VAL A 47 7.12 -2.83 -0.43
CA VAL A 47 7.93 -3.95 0.04
C VAL A 47 8.95 -3.50 1.09
N GLU A 48 9.67 -2.40 0.84
CA GLU A 48 10.64 -1.87 1.79
C GLU A 48 9.98 -1.46 3.11
N MET A 49 8.83 -0.80 3.02
CA MET A 49 8.11 -0.35 4.21
C MET A 49 7.52 -1.54 5.00
N LEU A 50 7.01 -2.56 4.32
CA LEU A 50 6.56 -3.80 4.98
C LEU A 50 7.72 -4.50 5.70
N LYS A 51 8.91 -4.54 5.10
CA LYS A 51 10.13 -5.08 5.75
C LYS A 51 10.53 -4.27 6.98
N GLN A 52 10.47 -2.94 6.90
CA GLN A 52 10.75 -2.07 8.06
C GLN A 52 9.76 -2.31 9.20
N MET A 53 8.46 -2.44 8.88
CA MET A 53 7.43 -2.74 9.87
C MET A 53 7.66 -4.09 10.56
N GLN A 54 8.04 -5.12 9.81
CA GLN A 54 8.34 -6.45 10.35
C GLN A 54 9.60 -6.46 11.23
N CYS A 55 10.61 -5.65 10.87
CA CYS A 55 11.82 -5.48 11.69
C CYS A 55 11.48 -4.79 13.02
N ASN A 56 10.67 -3.74 12.97
CA ASN A 56 10.28 -2.97 14.16
C ASN A 56 9.34 -3.74 15.09
N ALA A 57 8.45 -4.59 14.56
CA ALA A 57 7.51 -5.38 15.38
C ALA A 57 8.17 -6.54 16.14
N ARG A 58 9.46 -6.81 15.90
CA ARG A 58 10.24 -7.85 16.59
C ARG A 58 10.94 -7.35 17.86
N TYR A 59 10.78 -6.08 18.21
CA TYR A 59 11.24 -5.47 19.46
C TYR A 59 10.03 -5.00 20.28
#